data_AF-A0A7X3NUY7-F1
#
_entry.id   AF-A0A7X3NUY7-F1
#
_cell.length_a   1.000
_cell.length_b   1.000
_cell.length_c   1.000
_cell.angle_alpha   90.00
_cell.angle_beta   90.00
_cell.angle_gamma   90.00
#
_symmetry.space_group_name_H-M   'P 1'
#
loop_
_entity.id
_entity.type
_entity.pdbx_description
1 polymer ?
#
loop_
_entity_poly.entity_id
_entity_poly.type
_entity_poly.pdbx_seq_one_letter_code
_entity_poly.pdbx_strand_id
1 'polypeptide(L)'
;MQRPRDRQKPKGPGKDPWTLFDISDEMKMIILEIAEAQAAKDYDTVEELTEELIEIIDMHEDKYEASIHVIKNSLNAAAGNQELANAFQAKATAHNNVAKHLKQRLQDDMKRHGLKTVDAGIFTVRTVKNSVATLTVHIPADQLPERFWKIEPDNDELRFAISGGDEVEGVTLEKGEHIRFSPKK
;
A
#
# COMPACT_ATOMS: atom_id res chain seq x y z
N MET A 1 26.78 29.15 24.13
CA MET A 1 25.60 29.30 23.24
C MET A 1 24.37 29.08 24.11
N GLN A 2 23.41 30.00 24.14
CA GLN A 2 22.25 29.90 25.05
C GLN A 2 21.29 28.80 24.61
N ARG A 3 20.91 27.91 25.54
CA ARG A 3 19.80 26.96 25.35
C ARG A 3 18.58 27.72 24.83
N PRO A 4 17.90 27.28 23.75
CA PRO A 4 16.62 27.85 23.35
C PRO A 4 15.57 27.43 24.38
N ARG A 5 15.52 28.16 25.50
CA ARG A 5 14.39 28.19 26.43
C ARG A 5 13.21 28.80 25.69
N ASP A 6 12.46 28.00 24.92
CA ASP A 6 11.04 28.21 24.58
C ASP A 6 10.53 27.20 23.53
N ARG A 7 10.62 25.90 23.80
CA ARG A 7 9.64 24.95 23.24
C ARG A 7 8.68 24.55 24.37
N GLN A 8 7.54 25.23 24.42
CA GLN A 8 6.49 24.96 25.41
C GLN A 8 6.14 23.46 25.39
N LYS A 9 6.21 22.80 26.55
CA LYS A 9 5.49 21.53 26.78
C LYS A 9 4.02 21.80 26.42
N PRO A 10 3.38 20.99 25.56
CA PRO A 10 2.01 21.19 25.16
C PRO A 10 1.17 20.99 26.42
N LYS A 11 0.27 21.93 26.64
CA LYS A 11 -0.71 21.82 27.70
C LYS A 11 -1.92 21.10 27.12
N GLY A 12 -2.04 19.80 27.38
CA GLY A 12 -3.23 19.01 27.06
C GLY A 12 -3.08 17.56 27.51
N PRO A 13 -4.13 16.94 28.10
CA PRO A 13 -4.05 15.55 28.53
C PRO A 13 -4.03 14.63 27.30
N GLY A 14 -3.02 13.76 27.21
CA GLY A 14 -3.01 12.64 26.27
C GLY A 14 -2.35 12.87 24.90
N LYS A 15 -1.53 13.91 24.73
CA LYS A 15 -0.63 14.02 23.57
C LYS A 15 0.78 14.22 24.08
N ASP A 16 1.63 13.21 23.94
CA ASP A 16 3.05 13.48 23.95
C ASP A 16 3.34 14.45 22.80
N PRO A 17 3.77 15.69 23.09
CA PRO A 17 4.09 16.69 22.06
C PRO A 17 5.15 16.23 21.09
N TRP A 18 6.08 15.42 21.59
CA TRP A 18 7.33 15.20 20.91
C TRP A 18 7.10 14.18 19.81
N THR A 19 7.47 14.59 18.61
CA THR A 19 7.61 13.67 17.50
C THR A 19 8.85 12.81 17.72
N LEU A 20 8.95 11.69 16.99
CA LEU A 20 10.15 10.86 17.00
C LEU A 20 11.41 11.67 16.66
N PHE A 21 11.26 12.67 15.78
CA PHE A 21 12.31 13.59 15.39
C PHE A 21 12.70 14.55 16.52
N ASP A 22 11.72 15.10 17.24
CA ASP A 22 12.00 15.95 18.41
C ASP A 22 12.77 15.17 19.49
N ILE A 23 12.37 13.93 19.76
CA ILE A 23 13.06 13.04 20.71
C ILE A 23 14.48 12.76 20.22
N SER A 24 14.65 12.37 18.95
CA SER A 24 15.95 12.08 18.35
C SER A 24 16.90 13.28 18.35
N ASP A 25 16.38 14.48 18.14
CA ASP A 25 17.17 15.71 18.17
C ASP A 25 17.61 16.04 19.60
N GLU A 26 16.72 15.87 20.58
CA GLU A 26 17.07 16.03 22.00
C GLU A 26 18.14 15.02 22.44
N MET A 27 18.02 13.75 22.04
CA MET A 27 19.05 12.73 22.30
C MET A 27 20.42 13.18 21.80
N LYS A 28 20.50 13.71 20.57
CA LYS A 28 21.76 14.20 19.98
C LYS A 28 22.31 15.39 20.77
N MET A 29 21.45 16.31 21.19
CA MET A 29 21.86 17.47 21.98
C MET A 29 22.46 17.04 23.32
N ILE A 30 21.79 16.14 24.05
CA ILE A 30 22.30 15.64 25.33
C ILE A 30 23.63 14.90 25.13
N ILE A 31 23.76 14.06 24.09
CA ILE A 31 25.03 13.37 23.78
C ILE A 31 26.17 14.37 23.52
N LEU A 32 25.89 15.47 22.82
CA LEU A 32 26.89 16.54 22.60
C LEU A 32 27.26 17.23 23.91
N GLU A 33 26.29 17.56 24.76
CA GLU A 33 26.53 18.18 26.08
C GLU A 33 27.34 17.25 27.01
N ILE A 34 27.07 15.95 26.99
CA ILE A 34 27.87 14.94 27.71
C ILE A 34 29.32 14.98 27.24
N ALA A 35 29.56 15.01 25.92
CA ALA A 35 30.91 15.04 25.37
C ALA A 35 31.68 16.32 25.76
N GLU A 36 31.00 17.47 25.81
CA GLU A 36 31.58 18.74 26.27
C GLU A 36 31.94 18.70 27.77
N ALA A 37 31.02 18.20 28.61
CA ALA A 37 31.25 18.06 30.06
C ALA A 37 32.40 17.07 30.36
N GLN A 38 32.49 15.97 29.63
CA GLN A 38 33.61 15.03 29.72
C GLN A 38 34.94 15.68 29.36
N ALA A 39 35.00 16.49 28.30
CA ALA A 39 36.21 17.21 27.90
C ALA A 39 36.65 18.24 28.96
N ALA A 40 35.67 18.87 29.61
CA ALA A 40 35.87 19.78 30.73
C ALA A 40 36.23 19.07 32.05
N LYS A 41 36.14 17.72 32.11
CA LYS A 41 36.28 16.90 33.32
C LYS A 41 35.28 17.26 34.42
N ASP A 42 34.10 17.72 34.02
CA ASP A 42 32.98 17.99 34.91
C ASP A 42 32.15 16.71 35.03
N TYR A 43 32.56 15.83 35.95
CA TYR A 43 31.97 14.51 36.08
C TYR A 43 30.56 14.53 36.68
N ASP A 44 30.25 15.51 37.53
CA ASP A 44 28.92 15.67 38.13
C ASP A 44 27.89 15.97 37.03
N THR A 45 28.21 16.89 36.12
CA THR A 45 27.35 17.21 34.96
C THR A 45 27.21 16.02 34.00
N VAL A 46 28.24 15.20 33.85
CA VAL A 46 28.18 13.99 33.01
C VAL A 46 27.18 12.98 33.58
N GLU A 47 27.17 12.78 34.90
CA GLU A 47 26.25 11.86 35.56
C GLU A 47 24.79 12.32 35.39
N GLU A 48 24.51 13.59 35.67
CA GLU A 48 23.17 14.18 35.49
C GLU A 48 22.65 14.05 34.05
N LEU A 49 23.47 14.41 33.06
CA LEU A 49 23.09 14.31 31.64
C LEU A 49 22.94 12.86 31.17
N THR A 50 23.64 11.92 31.78
CA THR A 50 23.50 10.49 31.44
C THR A 50 22.16 9.96 31.94
N GLU A 51 21.72 10.35 33.13
CA GLU A 51 20.38 10.02 33.63
C GLU A 51 19.30 10.62 32.73
N GLU A 52 19.44 11.89 32.33
CA GLU A 52 18.51 12.53 31.38
C GLU A 52 18.48 11.80 30.03
N LEU A 53 19.63 11.39 29.50
CA LEU A 53 19.71 10.62 28.26
C LEU A 53 18.95 9.29 28.35
N ILE A 54 19.03 8.59 29.49
CA ILE A 54 18.29 7.34 29.70
C ILE A 54 16.78 7.59 29.64
N GLU A 55 16.28 8.63 30.30
CA GLU A 55 14.85 8.97 30.25
C GLU A 55 14.38 9.31 28.81
N ILE A 56 15.20 10.02 28.05
CA ILE A 56 14.89 10.34 26.65
C ILE A 56 14.92 9.08 25.76
N ILE A 57 15.85 8.14 26.01
CA ILE A 57 15.90 6.85 25.31
C ILE A 57 14.62 6.05 25.60
N ASP A 58 14.18 5.97 26.84
CA ASP A 58 12.95 5.25 27.21
C ASP A 58 11.73 5.87 26.49
N MET A 59 11.62 7.19 26.48
CA MET A 59 10.57 7.89 25.72
C MET A 59 10.64 7.61 24.21
N HIS A 60 11.85 7.46 23.66
CA HIS A 60 12.05 7.09 22.26
C HIS A 60 11.52 5.68 21.98
N GLU A 61 11.84 4.71 22.84
CA GLU A 61 11.36 3.33 22.74
C GLU A 61 9.84 3.25 22.84
N ASP A 62 9.24 3.93 23.82
CA ASP A 62 7.78 4.02 23.97
C ASP A 62 7.11 4.58 22.71
N LYS A 63 7.73 5.59 22.08
CA LYS A 63 7.21 6.19 20.84
C LYS A 63 7.30 5.24 19.66
N TYR A 64 8.37 4.44 19.56
CA TYR A 64 8.48 3.37 18.57
C TYR A 64 7.38 2.33 18.77
N GLU A 65 7.20 1.86 20.00
CA GLU A 65 6.17 0.86 20.32
C GLU A 65 4.76 1.37 19.99
N ALA A 66 4.42 2.58 20.43
CA ALA A 66 3.14 3.22 20.11
C ALA A 66 2.91 3.32 18.60
N SER A 67 3.93 3.72 17.84
CA SER A 67 3.86 3.82 16.37
C SER A 67 3.63 2.45 15.72
N ILE A 68 4.32 1.41 16.20
CA ILE A 68 4.16 0.02 15.72
C ILE A 68 2.73 -0.46 15.98
N HIS A 69 2.15 -0.16 17.14
CA HIS A 69 0.77 -0.53 17.45
C HIS A 69 -0.24 0.12 16.50
N VAL A 70 -0.09 1.42 16.23
CA VAL A 70 -0.96 2.13 15.28
C VAL A 70 -0.85 1.53 13.88
N ILE A 71 0.37 1.23 13.42
CA ILE A 71 0.60 0.61 12.11
C ILE A 71 -0.05 -0.78 12.05
N LYS A 72 0.21 -1.65 13.04
CA LYS A 72 -0.38 -3.00 13.08
C LYS A 72 -1.90 -2.96 13.11
N ASN A 73 -2.50 -2.07 13.90
CA ASN A 73 -3.95 -1.93 13.96
C ASN A 73 -4.52 -1.49 12.60
N SER A 74 -3.87 -0.53 11.94
CA SER A 74 -4.28 -0.05 10.62
C SER A 74 -4.17 -1.14 9.55
N LEU A 75 -3.10 -1.93 9.56
CA LEU A 75 -2.92 -3.06 8.64
C LEU A 75 -3.95 -4.17 8.87
N ASN A 76 -4.26 -4.50 10.13
CA ASN A 76 -5.28 -5.48 10.47
C ASN A 76 -6.68 -5.00 10.03
N ALA A 77 -6.99 -3.72 10.24
CA ALA A 77 -8.24 -3.13 9.77
C ALA A 77 -8.34 -3.15 8.24
N ALA A 78 -7.24 -2.84 7.53
CA ALA A 78 -7.19 -2.92 6.07
C ALA A 78 -7.43 -4.36 5.57
N ALA A 79 -6.81 -5.37 6.19
CA ALA A 79 -7.03 -6.77 5.87
C ALA A 79 -8.51 -7.17 6.06
N GLY A 80 -9.11 -6.82 7.20
CA GLY A 80 -10.53 -7.10 7.45
C GLY A 80 -11.46 -6.41 6.45
N ASN A 81 -11.18 -5.16 6.08
CA ASN A 81 -11.93 -4.45 5.04
C ASN A 81 -11.80 -5.12 3.67
N GLN A 82 -10.62 -5.63 3.32
CA GLN A 82 -10.41 -6.35 2.07
C GLN A 82 -11.22 -7.65 2.02
N GLU A 83 -11.29 -8.40 3.12
CA GLU A 83 -12.13 -9.60 3.22
C GLU A 83 -13.62 -9.29 3.02
N LEU A 84 -14.12 -8.23 3.66
CA LEU A 84 -15.50 -7.77 3.47
C LEU A 84 -15.75 -7.34 2.01
N ALA A 85 -14.83 -6.58 1.42
CA ALA A 85 -14.92 -6.16 0.02
C ALA A 85 -14.99 -7.37 -0.92
N ASN A 86 -14.15 -8.38 -0.71
CA ASN A 86 -14.17 -9.62 -1.49
C ASN A 86 -15.52 -10.36 -1.34
N ALA A 87 -16.09 -10.42 -0.13
CA ALA A 87 -17.40 -11.02 0.10
C ALA A 87 -18.53 -10.27 -0.61
N PHE A 88 -18.52 -8.93 -0.59
CA PHE A 88 -19.50 -8.13 -1.34
C PHE A 88 -19.33 -8.28 -2.85
N GLN A 89 -18.09 -8.35 -3.35
CA GLN A 89 -17.80 -8.60 -4.75
C GLN A 89 -18.31 -9.97 -5.20
N ALA A 90 -18.16 -11.01 -4.37
CA ALA A 90 -18.70 -12.33 -4.64
C ALA A 90 -20.23 -12.30 -4.72
N LYS A 91 -20.91 -11.61 -3.79
CA LYS A 91 -22.37 -11.43 -3.83
C LYS A 91 -22.83 -10.68 -5.09
N ALA A 92 -22.19 -9.59 -5.43
CA ALA A 92 -22.48 -8.83 -6.64
C ALA A 92 -22.32 -9.70 -7.89
N THR A 93 -21.25 -10.49 -7.95
CA THR A 93 -21.00 -11.46 -9.04
C THR A 93 -22.10 -12.51 -9.13
N ALA A 94 -22.57 -13.05 -7.99
CA ALA A 94 -23.67 -14.00 -7.97
C ALA A 94 -24.98 -13.40 -8.52
N HIS A 95 -25.34 -12.18 -8.11
CA HIS A 95 -26.52 -11.48 -8.66
C HIS A 95 -26.37 -11.17 -10.15
N ASN A 96 -25.19 -10.77 -10.60
CA ASN A 96 -24.90 -10.56 -12.02
C ASN A 96 -25.05 -11.85 -12.82
N ASN A 97 -24.61 -12.99 -12.27
CA ASN A 97 -24.78 -14.29 -12.91
C ASN A 97 -26.26 -14.69 -13.01
N VAL A 98 -27.04 -14.51 -11.94
CA VAL A 98 -28.50 -14.74 -11.99
C VAL A 98 -29.14 -13.91 -13.09
N ALA A 99 -28.84 -12.61 -13.14
CA ALA A 99 -29.35 -11.71 -14.19
C ALA A 99 -28.90 -12.13 -15.59
N LYS A 100 -27.64 -12.55 -15.75
CA LYS A 100 -27.09 -13.06 -17.02
C LYS A 100 -27.83 -14.31 -17.49
N HIS A 101 -28.02 -15.29 -16.62
CA HIS A 101 -28.72 -16.53 -16.95
C HIS A 101 -30.20 -16.27 -17.28
N LEU A 102 -30.86 -15.39 -16.54
CA LEU A 102 -32.25 -15.03 -16.82
C LEU A 102 -32.38 -14.31 -18.18
N LYS A 103 -31.49 -13.35 -18.48
CA LYS A 103 -31.43 -12.70 -19.79
C LYS A 103 -31.21 -13.70 -20.91
N GLN A 104 -30.29 -14.66 -20.73
CA GLN A 104 -30.04 -15.71 -21.71
C GLN A 104 -31.28 -16.55 -21.95
N ARG A 105 -31.97 -16.98 -20.88
CA ARG A 105 -33.21 -17.75 -20.98
C ARG A 105 -34.30 -17.00 -21.74
N LEU A 106 -34.50 -15.71 -21.44
CA LEU A 106 -35.46 -14.87 -22.16
C LEU A 106 -35.08 -14.71 -23.64
N GLN A 107 -33.80 -14.53 -23.93
CA GLN A 107 -33.32 -14.42 -25.31
C GLN A 107 -33.53 -15.74 -26.07
N ASP A 108 -33.27 -16.88 -25.45
CA ASP A 108 -33.47 -18.20 -26.07
C ASP A 108 -34.94 -18.48 -26.33
N ASP A 109 -35.83 -18.09 -25.41
CA ASP A 109 -37.28 -18.16 -25.60
C ASP A 109 -37.76 -17.28 -26.77
N MET A 110 -37.35 -16.01 -26.80
CA MET A 110 -37.63 -15.10 -27.90
C MET A 110 -37.16 -15.66 -29.25
N LYS A 111 -35.96 -16.25 -29.30
CA LYS A 111 -35.43 -16.90 -30.52
C LYS A 111 -36.25 -18.11 -30.94
N ARG A 112 -36.66 -18.98 -29.99
CA ARG A 112 -37.48 -20.17 -30.26
C ARG A 112 -38.83 -19.81 -30.89
N HIS A 113 -39.41 -18.69 -30.47
CA HIS A 113 -40.68 -18.19 -30.99
C HIS A 113 -40.54 -17.20 -32.16
N GLY A 114 -39.32 -16.91 -32.62
CA GLY A 114 -39.08 -15.95 -33.71
C GLY A 114 -39.41 -14.50 -33.35
N LEU A 115 -39.51 -14.17 -32.07
CA LEU A 115 -39.87 -12.86 -31.56
C LEU A 115 -38.66 -11.94 -31.51
N LYS A 116 -38.78 -10.73 -32.06
CA LYS A 116 -37.74 -9.68 -31.96
C LYS A 116 -38.03 -8.67 -30.85
N THR A 117 -39.30 -8.53 -30.49
CA THR A 117 -39.80 -7.62 -29.47
C THR A 117 -40.92 -8.31 -28.72
N VAL A 118 -40.95 -8.15 -27.40
CA VAL A 118 -42.02 -8.63 -26.51
C VAL A 118 -42.44 -7.47 -25.60
N ASP A 119 -43.74 -7.22 -25.53
CA ASP A 119 -44.33 -6.35 -24.51
C ASP A 119 -44.63 -7.19 -23.26
N ALA A 120 -44.02 -6.81 -22.14
CA ALA A 120 -44.08 -7.50 -20.85
C ALA A 120 -44.64 -6.56 -19.77
N GLY A 121 -45.80 -5.97 -20.07
CA GLY A 121 -46.54 -5.09 -19.16
C GLY A 121 -45.90 -3.71 -19.08
N ILE A 122 -45.09 -3.48 -18.04
CA ILE A 122 -44.39 -2.19 -17.85
C ILE A 122 -43.08 -2.17 -18.67
N PHE A 123 -42.55 -3.33 -19.06
CA PHE A 123 -41.27 -3.45 -19.74
C PHE A 123 -41.47 -3.89 -21.19
N THR A 124 -40.63 -3.37 -22.08
CA THR A 124 -40.48 -3.91 -23.44
C THR A 124 -39.12 -4.58 -23.60
N VAL A 125 -39.11 -5.84 -24.00
CA VAL A 125 -37.89 -6.60 -24.26
C VAL A 125 -37.63 -6.64 -25.76
N ARG A 126 -36.41 -6.33 -26.19
CA ARG A 126 -36.00 -6.39 -27.61
C ARG A 126 -34.66 -7.06 -27.75
N THR A 127 -34.50 -7.89 -28.78
CA THR A 127 -33.19 -8.37 -29.21
C THR A 127 -32.51 -7.30 -30.06
N VAL A 128 -31.35 -6.82 -29.60
CA VAL A 128 -30.54 -5.82 -30.29
C VAL A 128 -29.20 -6.45 -30.67
N LYS A 129 -28.59 -6.01 -31.78
CA LYS A 129 -27.23 -6.42 -32.14
C LYS A 129 -26.23 -5.80 -31.17
N ASN A 130 -25.13 -6.51 -30.90
CA ASN A 130 -24.02 -5.94 -30.13
C ASN A 130 -23.47 -4.70 -30.85
N SER A 131 -23.00 -3.71 -30.08
CA SER A 131 -22.42 -2.47 -30.61
C SER A 131 -21.10 -2.70 -31.34
N VAL A 132 -20.37 -3.75 -30.97
CA VAL A 132 -19.10 -4.15 -31.58
C VAL A 132 -19.24 -5.58 -32.11
N ALA A 133 -18.67 -5.82 -33.29
CA ALA A 133 -18.61 -7.15 -33.86
C ALA A 133 -17.69 -8.05 -33.03
N THR A 134 -18.07 -9.30 -32.85
CA THR A 134 -17.19 -10.31 -32.25
C THR A 134 -16.03 -10.57 -33.20
N LEU A 135 -14.80 -10.34 -32.74
CA LEU A 135 -13.58 -10.71 -33.46
C LEU A 135 -13.16 -12.11 -33.02
N THR A 136 -13.08 -13.04 -33.98
CA THR A 136 -12.54 -14.38 -33.77
C THR A 136 -11.30 -14.53 -34.63
N VAL A 137 -10.16 -14.82 -34.00
CA VAL A 137 -8.92 -15.11 -34.71
C VAL A 137 -8.80 -16.62 -34.88
N HIS A 138 -8.75 -17.08 -36.13
CA HIS A 138 -8.69 -18.51 -36.45
C HIS A 138 -7.26 -19.05 -36.65
N ILE A 139 -6.26 -18.16 -36.64
CA ILE A 139 -4.86 -18.50 -36.83
C ILE A 139 -4.07 -18.29 -35.53
N PRO A 140 -2.96 -19.03 -35.34
CA PRO A 140 -2.00 -18.76 -34.27
C PRO A 140 -1.46 -17.32 -34.28
N ALA A 141 -1.12 -16.79 -33.11
CA ALA A 141 -0.74 -15.38 -32.93
C ALA A 141 0.57 -14.99 -33.65
N ASP A 142 1.50 -15.94 -33.77
CA ASP A 142 2.77 -15.83 -34.52
C ASP A 142 2.57 -15.72 -36.04
N GLN A 143 1.42 -16.14 -36.56
CA GLN A 143 1.06 -15.99 -37.97
C GLN A 143 0.30 -14.69 -38.26
N LEU A 144 -0.05 -13.91 -37.22
CA LEU A 144 -0.65 -12.59 -37.42
C LEU A 144 0.42 -11.60 -37.88
N PRO A 145 0.07 -10.66 -38.78
CA PRO A 145 0.97 -9.57 -39.13
C PRO A 145 1.41 -8.77 -37.90
N GLU A 146 2.71 -8.46 -37.80
CA GLU A 146 3.34 -7.75 -36.67
C GLU A 146 2.66 -6.41 -36.32
N ARG A 147 2.03 -5.74 -37.29
CA ARG A 147 1.26 -4.50 -37.05
C ARG A 147 0.11 -4.65 -36.06
N PHE A 148 -0.34 -5.87 -35.78
CA PHE A 148 -1.39 -6.17 -34.82
C PHE A 148 -0.84 -6.71 -33.49
N TRP A 149 0.49 -6.82 -33.36
CA TRP A 149 1.12 -7.28 -32.15
C TRP A 149 1.30 -6.11 -31.18
N LYS A 150 1.24 -6.44 -29.89
CA LYS A 150 1.63 -5.54 -28.82
C LYS A 150 3.05 -5.91 -28.42
N ILE A 151 3.99 -4.99 -28.59
CA ILE A 151 5.39 -5.18 -28.19
C ILE A 151 5.54 -4.59 -26.78
N GLU A 152 5.83 -5.45 -25.80
CA GLU A 152 6.10 -5.04 -24.42
C GLU A 152 7.48 -5.59 -24.00
N PRO A 153 8.26 -4.82 -23.23
CA PRO A 153 9.54 -5.29 -22.72
C PRO A 153 9.35 -6.41 -21.69
N ASP A 154 10.20 -7.42 -21.75
CA ASP A 154 10.25 -8.45 -20.72
C ASP A 154 11.05 -7.94 -19.51
N ASN A 155 10.32 -7.42 -18.53
CA ASN A 155 10.93 -6.89 -17.32
C ASN A 155 11.59 -7.97 -16.44
N ASP A 156 11.19 -9.25 -16.58
CA ASP A 156 11.78 -10.34 -15.80
C ASP A 156 13.13 -10.74 -16.39
N GLU A 157 13.23 -10.84 -17.72
CA GLU A 157 14.50 -11.03 -18.40
C GLU A 157 15.46 -9.84 -18.18
N LEU A 158 14.96 -8.61 -18.24
CA LEU A 158 15.76 -7.41 -17.94
C LEU A 158 16.31 -7.44 -16.50
N ARG A 159 15.50 -7.82 -15.51
CA ARG A 159 15.97 -7.97 -14.12
C ARG A 159 17.02 -9.07 -14.00
N PHE A 160 16.84 -10.19 -14.70
CA PHE A 160 17.78 -11.30 -14.68
C PHE A 160 19.14 -10.91 -15.30
N ALA A 161 19.13 -10.30 -16.49
CA ALA A 161 20.33 -9.84 -17.19
C ALA A 161 21.13 -8.84 -16.35
N ILE A 162 20.46 -7.81 -15.81
CA ILE A 162 21.13 -6.78 -14.99
C ILE A 162 21.63 -7.36 -13.66
N SER A 163 20.88 -8.27 -13.03
CA SER A 163 21.35 -8.98 -11.83
C SER A 163 22.53 -9.90 -12.12
N GLY A 164 22.65 -10.39 -13.36
CA GLY A 164 23.75 -11.21 -13.86
C GLY A 164 25.00 -10.41 -14.26
N GLY A 165 24.91 -9.08 -14.32
CA GLY A 165 26.03 -8.18 -14.63
C GLY A 165 25.99 -7.57 -16.04
N ASP A 166 24.92 -7.77 -16.80
CA ASP A 166 24.74 -7.13 -18.10
C ASP A 166 24.34 -5.65 -17.93
N GLU A 167 25.00 -4.75 -18.66
CA GLU A 167 24.61 -3.35 -18.75
C GLU A 167 23.59 -3.15 -19.89
N VAL A 168 22.38 -2.72 -19.54
CA VAL A 168 21.34 -2.35 -20.50
C VAL A 168 21.13 -0.84 -20.45
N GLU A 169 21.36 -0.17 -21.57
CA GLU A 169 21.22 1.30 -21.67
C GLU A 169 19.81 1.74 -21.26
N GLY A 170 19.72 2.70 -20.33
CA GLY A 170 18.45 3.22 -19.83
C GLY A 170 17.77 2.41 -18.73
N VAL A 171 18.39 1.32 -18.24
CA VAL A 171 17.82 0.49 -17.16
C VAL A 171 18.77 0.45 -15.96
N THR A 172 18.23 0.72 -14.78
CA THR A 172 18.95 0.65 -13.51
C THR A 172 18.18 -0.24 -12.54
N LEU A 173 18.90 -1.04 -11.76
CA LEU A 173 18.32 -1.91 -10.75
C LEU A 173 18.73 -1.41 -9.36
N GLU A 174 17.77 -0.84 -8.64
CA GLU A 174 17.96 -0.37 -7.26
C GLU A 174 17.21 -1.28 -6.27
N LYS A 175 17.86 -1.65 -5.16
CA LYS A 175 17.22 -2.34 -4.05
C LYS A 175 16.89 -1.33 -2.96
N GLY A 176 15.59 -1.14 -2.71
CA GLY A 176 15.12 -0.36 -1.58
C GLY A 176 15.12 -1.14 -0.27
N GLU A 177 15.14 -0.42 0.85
CA GLU A 177 14.96 -0.97 2.20
C GLU A 177 13.53 -0.71 2.69
N HIS A 178 12.97 -1.62 3.48
CA HIS A 178 11.64 -1.46 4.10
C HIS A 178 11.64 -1.92 5.55
N ILE A 179 10.75 -1.33 6.35
CA ILE A 179 10.60 -1.68 7.76
C ILE A 179 9.78 -2.96 7.88
N ARG A 180 10.27 -3.92 8.69
CA ARG A 180 9.57 -5.15 9.07
C ARG A 180 9.46 -5.23 10.59
N PHE A 181 8.27 -5.56 11.08
CA PHE A 181 8.03 -5.81 12.50
C PHE A 181 8.06 -7.31 12.81
N SER A 182 8.91 -7.73 13.76
CA SER A 182 9.01 -9.10 14.25
C SER A 182 8.82 -9.12 15.77
N PRO A 183 8.20 -10.16 16.36
CA PRO A 183 8.12 -10.29 17.81
C PRO A 183 9.52 -10.45 18.42
N LYS A 184 9.72 -9.91 19.63
CA LYS A 184 10.94 -10.12 20.41
C LYS A 184 11.05 -11.61 20.74
N LYS A 185 12.23 -12.21 20.52
CA LYS A 185 12.51 -13.60 20.85
C LYS A 185 12.66 -13.79 22.35
#